data_AF-A0A831PL97-F1
#
_entry.id   AF-A0A831PL97-F1
#
_cell.length_a   1.000
_cell.length_b   1.000
_cell.length_c   1.000
_cell.angle_alpha   90.00
_cell.angle_beta   90.00
_cell.angle_gamma   90.00
#
_symmetry.space_group_name_H-M   'P 1'
#
loop_
_entity.id
_entity.type
_entity.pdbx_description
1 polymer ?
#
loop_
_entity_poly.entity_id
_entity_poly.type
_entity_poly.pdbx_seq_one_letter_code
_entity_poly.pdbx_strand_id
1 'polypeptide(L)' 'MVFDAEEAMNTLVLNEIIYTEFEPAVLKVTTPVPEDIFNFTEILQNKLEEHLDNNSPDAPSLTDLVSQ' A
#
# COMPACT_ATOMS: atom_id res chain seq x y z
N MET A 1 37.90 -46.07 -35.60
CA MET A 1 36.54 -45.55 -35.84
C MET A 1 36.44 -44.26 -35.07
N VAL A 2 36.11 -43.19 -35.76
CA VAL A 2 35.98 -41.83 -35.22
C VAL A 2 34.71 -41.81 -34.36
N PHE A 3 34.79 -41.25 -33.15
CA PHE A 3 33.60 -41.02 -32.33
C PHE A 3 32.79 -39.92 -33.00
N ASP A 4 31.65 -40.28 -33.62
CA ASP A 4 30.62 -39.32 -34.00
C ASP A 4 29.98 -38.78 -32.72
N ALA A 5 30.60 -37.75 -32.16
CA ALA A 5 29.90 -36.84 -31.29
C ALA A 5 29.13 -35.87 -32.19
N GLU A 6 27.94 -36.29 -32.63
CA GLU A 6 26.92 -35.31 -33.00
C GLU A 6 26.68 -34.45 -31.76
N GLU A 7 27.35 -33.29 -31.71
CA GLU A 7 26.98 -32.21 -30.82
C GLU A 7 25.53 -31.85 -31.12
N ALA A 8 24.62 -32.37 -30.31
CA ALA A 8 23.23 -31.93 -30.30
C ALA A 8 23.22 -30.45 -29.87
N MET A 9 23.44 -29.57 -30.83
CA MET A 9 23.51 -28.14 -30.64
C MET A 9 22.10 -27.66 -30.33
N ASN A 10 21.80 -27.52 -29.03
CA ASN A 10 20.51 -27.02 -28.56
C ASN A 10 20.26 -25.65 -29.16
N THR A 11 19.39 -25.60 -30.17
CA THR A 11 19.07 -24.37 -30.89
C THR A 11 17.93 -23.68 -30.15
N LEU A 12 18.21 -22.50 -29.60
CA LEU A 12 17.17 -21.66 -29.03
C LEU A 12 16.35 -21.06 -30.17
N VAL A 13 15.06 -21.35 -30.19
CA VAL A 13 14.09 -20.73 -31.09
C VAL A 13 13.16 -19.83 -30.27
N LEU A 14 12.92 -18.63 -30.78
CA LEU A 14 11.94 -17.72 -30.19
C LEU A 14 10.55 -18.34 -30.33
N ASN A 15 9.97 -18.79 -29.22
CA ASN A 15 8.61 -19.34 -29.22
C ASN A 15 7.57 -18.22 -29.14
N GLU A 16 7.79 -17.24 -28.27
CA GLU A 16 6.85 -16.14 -28.03
C GLU A 16 7.57 -14.93 -27.43
N ILE A 17 7.06 -13.73 -27.70
CA ILE A 17 7.46 -12.50 -27.02
C ILE A 17 6.33 -12.13 -26.05
N ILE A 18 6.60 -12.22 -24.75
CA ILE A 18 5.69 -11.76 -23.71
C ILE A 18 6.06 -10.33 -23.35
N TYR A 19 5.15 -9.39 -23.59
CA TYR A 19 5.30 -8.02 -23.15
C TYR A 19 4.98 -7.95 -21.66
N THR A 20 5.92 -7.43 -20.88
CA THR A 20 5.70 -7.24 -19.45
C THR A 20 4.66 -6.14 -19.25
N GLU A 21 3.74 -6.34 -18.30
CA GLU A 21 2.83 -5.30 -17.83
C GLU A 21 3.58 -4.27 -16.96
N PHE A 22 4.74 -3.78 -17.42
CA PHE A 22 5.62 -2.93 -16.62
C PHE A 22 4.90 -1.69 -16.11
N GLU A 23 4.23 -0.96 -17.00
CA GLU A 23 3.48 0.24 -16.62
C GLU A 23 2.30 -0.07 -15.69
N PRO A 24 1.41 -1.06 -15.97
CA PRO A 24 0.39 -1.48 -15.01
C PRO A 24 0.94 -1.92 -13.65
N ALA A 25 2.07 -2.64 -13.63
CA ALA A 25 2.72 -3.08 -12.41
C ALA A 25 3.26 -1.90 -11.60
N VAL A 26 3.94 -0.95 -12.26
CA VAL A 26 4.44 0.29 -11.66
C VAL A 26 3.27 1.11 -11.10
N LEU A 27 2.18 1.27 -11.85
CA LEU A 27 1.00 1.98 -11.39
C LEU A 27 0.39 1.31 -10.15
N LYS A 28 0.26 -0.02 -10.16
CA LYS A 28 -0.28 -0.77 -9.03
C LYS A 28 0.54 -0.61 -7.74
N VAL A 29 1.88 -0.59 -7.84
CA VAL A 29 2.74 -0.46 -6.65
C VAL A 29 2.90 0.99 -6.18
N THR A 30 2.76 1.97 -7.08
CA THR A 30 2.93 3.39 -6.74
C THR A 30 1.62 4.09 -6.38
N THR A 31 0.47 3.51 -6.72
CA THR A 31 -0.85 4.10 -6.40
C THR A 31 -1.21 3.80 -4.94
N PRO A 32 -1.34 4.82 -4.08
CA PRO A 32 -1.84 4.63 -2.72
C PRO A 32 -3.30 4.17 -2.77
N VAL A 33 -3.62 3.13 -2.01
CA VAL A 33 -5.01 2.69 -1.82
C VAL A 33 -5.52 3.35 -0.55
N PRO A 34 -6.58 4.19 -0.62
CA PRO A 34 -7.17 4.76 0.58
C PRO A 34 -7.72 3.62 1.44
N GLU A 35 -7.34 3.64 2.72
CA GLU A 35 -7.92 2.74 3.71
C GLU A 35 -9.32 3.21 4.11
N ASP A 36 -10.05 2.37 4.83
CA ASP A 36 -11.36 2.71 5.36
C ASP A 36 -11.29 3.96 6.25
N ILE A 37 -12.17 4.92 5.97
CA ILE A 37 -12.31 6.16 6.76
C ILE A 37 -12.64 5.86 8.23
N PHE A 38 -13.29 4.72 8.51
CA PHE A 38 -13.59 4.29 9.87
C PHE A 38 -12.31 3.97 10.65
N ASN A 39 -11.32 3.31 10.04
CA ASN A 39 -10.01 3.03 10.67
C ASN A 39 -9.29 4.33 11.02
N PHE A 40 -9.31 5.30 10.10
CA PHE A 40 -8.74 6.62 10.35
C PHE A 40 -9.43 7.34 11.51
N THR A 41 -10.77 7.28 11.56
CA THR A 41 -11.56 7.90 12.63
C THR A 41 -11.28 7.24 13.98
N GLU A 42 -11.16 5.92 14.03
CA GLU A 42 -10.81 5.16 15.23
C GLU A 42 -9.43 5.56 15.78
N ILE A 43 -8.42 5.73 14.92
CA ILE A 43 -7.10 6.22 15.33
C ILE A 43 -7.20 7.61 16.00
N LEU A 44 -8.04 8.50 15.47
CA LEU A 44 -8.24 9.83 16.05
C LEU A 44 -8.94 9.75 17.40
N GLN A 45 -9.98 8.92 17.53
CA GLN A 45 -10.69 8.76 18.80
C GLN A 45 -9.78 8.15 19.86
N ASN A 46 -9.04 7.10 19.53
CA ASN A 46 -8.10 6.47 20.47
C ASN A 46 -7.05 7.46 20.97
N LYS A 47 -6.51 8.31 20.08
CA LYS A 47 -5.57 9.37 20.49
C LYS A 47 -6.23 10.41 21.39
N LEU A 48 -7.47 10.80 21.08
CA LEU A 48 -8.23 11.74 21.90
C LEU A 48 -8.46 11.17 23.30
N GLU A 49 -8.91 9.91 23.39
CA GLU A 49 -9.12 9.20 24.65
C GLU A 49 -7.82 9.06 25.45
N GLU A 50 -6.71 8.66 24.83
CA GLU A 50 -5.39 8.59 25.46
C GLU A 50 -4.96 9.94 26.08
N HIS A 51 -5.26 11.05 25.40
CA HIS A 51 -4.95 12.38 25.89
C HIS A 51 -5.92 12.88 26.98
N LEU A 52 -7.13 12.34 27.04
CA LEU A 52 -8.16 12.71 28.03
C LEU A 52 -8.05 11.90 29.33
N ASP A 53 -7.58 10.65 29.27
CA ASP A 53 -7.55 9.71 30.41
C ASP A 53 -6.64 10.14 31.59
N ASN A 54 -5.84 11.20 31.45
CA ASN A 54 -5.07 11.80 32.57
C ASN A 54 -5.00 13.33 32.55
N ASN A 55 -5.77 13.98 31.68
CA ASN A 55 -5.76 15.43 31.56
C ASN A 55 -7.15 15.89 31.15
N SER A 56 -8.05 15.96 32.15
CA SER A 56 -9.39 16.54 31.95
C SER A 56 -9.20 17.95 31.40
N PRO A 57 -9.45 18.20 30.12
CA PRO A 57 -9.27 19.54 29.60
C PRO A 57 -10.41 20.36 30.19
N ASP A 58 -10.09 21.55 30.71
CA ASP A 58 -11.02 22.68 30.61
C ASP A 58 -11.20 22.98 29.11
N ALA A 59 -11.87 22.07 28.39
CA ALA A 59 -12.31 22.31 27.05
C ALA A 59 -13.54 23.20 27.17
N PRO A 60 -13.53 24.41 26.58
CA PRO A 60 -14.72 25.25 26.59
C PRO A 60 -15.88 24.46 25.95
N SER A 61 -16.97 24.38 26.70
CA SER A 61 -18.20 23.73 26.27
C SER A 61 -18.83 24.53 25.12
N LEU A 62 -19.67 23.90 24.30
CA LEU A 62 -20.50 24.60 23.32
C LEU A 62 -21.30 25.77 23.95
N THR A 63 -21.62 25.69 25.24
CA THR A 63 -22.25 26.78 26.00
C THR A 63 -21.34 28.01 26.18
N ASP A 64 -20.03 27.83 26.20
CA ASP A 64 -19.06 28.92 26.34
C ASP A 64 -18.93 29.71 25.02
N LEU A 65 -19.14 29.06 23.88
CA LEU A 65 -19.10 29.68 22.54
C LEU A 65 -20.36 30.49 22.20
N VAL A 66 -21.50 30.16 22.81
CA VAL A 66 -22.79 30.85 22.56
C VAL A 66 -22.96 32.07 23.48
N SER A 67 -22.09 32.22 24.48
CA SER A 67 -22.16 33.30 25.49
C SER A 67 -21.22 34.48 25.18
N GLN A 68 -20.61 34.53 24.00
CA GLN A 68 -19.67 35.58 23.58
C GLN A 68 -20.32 36.67 22.71
#